data_AF-A0A486SGP8-F1
#
_entry.id   AF-A0A486SGP8-F1
#
_cell.length_a   1.000
_cell.length_b   1.000
_cell.length_c   1.000
_cell.angle_alpha   90.00
_cell.angle_beta   90.00
_cell.angle_gamma   90.00
#
_symmetry.space_group_name_H-M   'P 1'
#
loop_
_entity.id
_entity.type
_entity.pdbx_description
1 polymer ?
#
loop_
_entity_poly.entity_id
_entity_poly.type
_entity_poly.pdbx_seq_one_letter_code
_entity_poly.pdbx_strand_id
1 'polypeptide(L)'
;MALLFILLVIAGGMGLSVEAGLLGPLASQVGDLWATMSIFGIGAVLTFFLMLFFSPRSSPSFFSLPGWQLTGGLLGAGYVVILTMATPMIGIAMTMIGILAGQVAKSLAIDHYGLFGSPRRKIDPRRAMALMLIMAALLLVALG
;
A
#
# COMPACT_ATOMS: atom_id res chain seq x y z
N MET A 1 16.69 -2.63 17.14
CA MET A 1 16.46 -1.91 15.86
C MET A 1 15.41 -2.57 14.98
N ALA A 2 15.53 -3.86 14.60
CA ALA A 2 14.52 -4.52 13.75
C ALA A 2 13.09 -4.48 14.32
N LEU A 3 12.94 -4.70 15.64
CA LEU A 3 11.63 -4.66 16.31
C LEU A 3 10.93 -3.29 16.19
N LEU A 4 11.68 -2.19 16.26
CA LEU A 4 11.13 -0.84 16.11
C LEU A 4 10.55 -0.63 14.71
N PHE A 5 11.26 -1.06 13.67
CA PHE A 5 10.75 -0.98 12.29
C PHE A 5 9.53 -1.86 12.08
N ILE A 6 9.45 -3.04 12.71
CA ILE A 6 8.25 -3.88 12.67
C ILE A 6 7.06 -3.14 13.28
N LEU A 7 7.24 -2.50 14.44
CA LEU A 7 6.17 -1.71 15.08
C LEU A 7 5.75 -0.51 14.21
N LEU A 8 6.68 0.18 13.58
CA LEU A 8 6.37 1.28 12.66
C LEU A 8 5.59 0.81 11.43
N VAL A 9 5.94 -0.35 10.85
CA VAL A 9 5.20 -0.94 9.73
C VAL A 9 3.79 -1.34 10.15
N ILE A 10 3.63 -1.91 11.35
CA ILE A 10 2.30 -2.22 11.92
C ILE A 10 1.49 -0.94 12.09
N ALA A 11 2.07 0.10 12.69
CA ALA A 11 1.41 1.39 12.86
C ALA A 11 1.02 2.03 11.52
N GLY A 12 1.89 1.94 10.51
CA GLY A 12 1.58 2.36 9.15
C GLY A 12 0.41 1.59 8.54
N GLY A 13 0.37 0.26 8.72
CA GLY A 13 -0.74 -0.59 8.30
C GLY A 13 -2.06 -0.25 9.01
N MET A 14 -2.02 0.07 10.30
CA MET A 14 -3.19 0.57 11.03
C MET A 14 -3.69 1.90 10.44
N GLY A 15 -2.77 2.77 10.00
CA GLY A 15 -3.07 4.00 9.28
C GLY A 15 -3.89 3.76 8.00
N LEU A 16 -3.62 2.69 7.24
CA LEU A 16 -4.39 2.34 6.04
C LEU A 16 -5.84 1.96 6.36
N SER A 17 -6.09 1.30 7.50
CA SER A 17 -7.45 1.01 7.96
C SER A 17 -8.20 2.28 8.35
N VAL A 18 -7.50 3.24 8.98
CA VAL A 18 -8.07 4.57 9.29
C VAL A 18 -8.37 5.33 8.02
N GLU A 19 -7.44 5.34 7.06
CA GLU A 19 -7.65 5.94 5.73
C GLU A 19 -8.91 5.40 5.08
N ALA A 20 -9.07 4.08 4.98
CA ALA A 20 -10.25 3.45 4.41
C ALA A 20 -11.56 3.87 5.11
N GLY A 21 -11.54 3.99 6.44
CA GLY A 21 -12.68 4.44 7.24
C GLY A 21 -13.02 5.93 7.08
N LEU A 22 -12.03 6.78 6.81
CA LEU A 22 -12.25 8.20 6.51
C LEU A 22 -12.73 8.40 5.07
N LEU A 23 -12.22 7.58 4.17
CA LEU A 23 -12.35 7.79 2.74
C LEU A 23 -13.76 7.44 2.23
N GLY A 24 -14.39 6.38 2.74
CA GLY A 24 -15.77 6.02 2.39
C GLY A 24 -16.78 7.15 2.65
N PRO A 25 -16.88 7.69 3.88
CA PRO A 25 -17.74 8.82 4.20
C PRO A 25 -17.37 10.13 3.48
N LEU A 26 -16.08 10.36 3.22
CA LEU A 26 -15.66 11.53 2.45
C LEU A 26 -16.13 11.42 0.99
N ALA A 27 -15.93 10.25 0.37
CA ALA A 27 -16.34 9.96 -0.98
C ALA A 27 -17.85 10.08 -1.19
N SER A 28 -18.66 9.64 -0.23
CA SER A 28 -20.12 9.80 -0.31
C SER A 28 -20.60 11.26 -0.25
N GLN A 29 -19.79 12.17 0.29
CA GLN A 29 -20.13 13.59 0.43
C GLN A 29 -19.61 14.45 -0.73
N VAL A 30 -18.38 14.19 -1.21
CA VAL A 30 -17.73 15.03 -2.22
C VAL A 30 -17.47 14.33 -3.56
N GLY A 31 -17.73 13.02 -3.64
CA GLY A 31 -17.44 12.15 -4.78
C GLY A 31 -16.09 11.44 -4.67
N ASP A 32 -16.02 10.23 -5.22
CA ASP A 32 -14.89 9.29 -5.09
C ASP A 32 -13.54 9.89 -5.49
N LEU A 33 -13.50 10.55 -6.66
CA LEU A 33 -12.26 11.13 -7.18
C LEU A 33 -11.83 12.38 -6.41
N TRP A 34 -12.77 13.18 -5.89
CA TRP A 34 -12.46 14.33 -5.05
C TRP A 34 -11.91 13.91 -3.70
N ALA A 35 -12.49 12.87 -3.08
CA ALA A 35 -11.98 12.30 -1.84
C ALA A 35 -10.57 11.72 -2.03
N THR A 36 -10.37 10.93 -3.09
CA THR A 36 -9.06 10.36 -3.46
C THR A 36 -8.02 11.45 -3.66
N MET A 37 -8.31 12.46 -4.51
CA MET A 37 -7.39 13.54 -4.82
C MET A 37 -7.03 14.36 -3.57
N SER A 38 -7.99 14.60 -2.67
CA SER A 38 -7.77 15.38 -1.45
C SER A 38 -6.79 14.68 -0.50
N ILE A 39 -6.98 13.38 -0.24
CA ILE A 39 -6.10 12.61 0.66
C ILE A 39 -4.71 12.47 0.05
N PHE A 40 -4.62 12.13 -1.25
CA PHE A 40 -3.36 12.03 -1.95
C PHE A 40 -2.62 13.38 -2.00
N GLY A 41 -3.37 14.47 -2.18
CA GLY A 41 -2.86 15.84 -2.16
C GLY A 41 -2.26 16.23 -0.81
N ILE A 42 -2.95 15.93 0.29
CA ILE A 42 -2.42 16.17 1.65
C ILE A 42 -1.14 15.35 1.88
N GLY A 43 -1.11 14.08 1.46
CA GLY A 43 0.08 13.24 1.51
C GLY A 43 1.25 13.80 0.69
N ALA A 44 0.98 14.33 -0.51
CA ALA A 44 1.98 14.98 -1.36
C ALA A 44 2.55 16.25 -0.71
N VAL A 45 1.70 17.08 -0.10
CA VAL A 45 2.15 18.29 0.63
C VAL A 45 3.03 17.92 1.82
N LEU A 46 2.61 16.93 2.63
CA LEU A 46 3.39 16.46 3.78
C LEU A 46 4.76 15.95 3.33
N THR A 47 4.79 15.06 2.34
CA THR A 47 6.05 14.48 1.83
C THR A 47 6.93 15.51 1.15
N PHE A 48 6.37 16.53 0.49
CA PHE A 48 7.11 17.67 -0.05
C PHE A 48 7.85 18.44 1.04
N PHE A 49 7.19 18.75 2.16
CA PHE A 49 7.85 19.43 3.28
C PHE A 49 8.91 18.55 3.95
N LEU A 50 8.62 17.26 4.14
CA LEU A 50 9.61 16.32 4.67
C LEU A 50 10.85 16.25 3.75
N MET A 51 10.65 16.23 2.43
CA MET A 51 11.73 16.29 1.45
C MET A 51 12.53 17.59 1.59
N LEU A 52 11.86 18.74 1.67
CA LEU A 52 12.49 20.06 1.72
C LEU A 52 13.40 20.24 2.94
N PHE A 53 12.99 19.72 4.10
CA PHE A 53 13.68 19.94 5.37
C PHE A 53 14.62 18.81 5.79
N PHE A 54 14.35 17.56 5.39
CA PHE A 54 15.08 16.39 5.91
C PHE A 54 15.84 15.59 4.83
N SER A 55 15.62 15.84 3.53
CA SER A 55 16.27 15.05 2.48
C SER A 55 17.74 15.45 2.26
N PRO A 56 18.65 14.48 2.03
CA PRO A 56 20.04 14.77 1.68
C PRO A 56 20.17 15.58 0.38
N ARG A 57 20.98 16.64 0.40
CA ARG A 57 21.21 17.50 -0.79
C ARG A 57 22.24 16.96 -1.78
N SER A 58 22.96 15.90 -1.41
CA SER A 58 24.01 15.29 -2.23
C SER A 58 23.52 14.14 -3.12
N SER A 59 22.21 13.90 -3.19
CA SER A 59 21.64 12.82 -4.00
C SER A 59 21.69 13.13 -5.51
N PRO A 60 21.77 12.11 -6.39
CA PRO A 60 21.67 12.29 -7.83
C PRO A 60 20.41 13.06 -8.21
N SER A 61 20.50 13.87 -9.27
CA SER A 61 19.33 14.57 -9.81
C SER A 61 18.24 13.57 -10.13
N PHE A 62 17.00 13.88 -9.74
CA PHE A 62 15.82 13.10 -10.08
C PHE A 62 15.73 12.80 -11.59
N PHE A 63 16.13 13.76 -12.43
CA PHE A 63 16.14 13.63 -13.88
C PHE A 63 17.24 12.70 -14.43
N SER A 64 18.19 12.28 -13.59
CA SER A 64 19.23 11.32 -13.97
C SER A 64 18.81 9.86 -13.77
N LEU A 65 17.67 9.62 -13.11
CA LEU A 65 17.16 8.27 -12.85
C LEU A 65 16.14 7.83 -13.90
N PRO A 66 15.96 6.51 -14.11
CA PRO A 66 14.95 6.00 -15.04
C PRO A 66 13.53 6.40 -14.62
N GLY A 67 12.81 7.09 -15.51
CA GLY A 67 11.46 7.59 -15.24
C GLY A 67 10.41 6.52 -14.92
N TRP A 68 10.65 5.25 -15.28
CA TRP A 68 9.75 4.15 -14.92
C TRP A 68 9.65 3.95 -13.40
N GLN A 69 10.63 4.39 -12.60
CA GLN A 69 10.53 4.31 -11.14
C GLN A 69 9.34 5.13 -10.60
N LEU A 70 8.90 6.15 -11.34
CA LEU A 70 7.76 6.99 -10.99
C LEU A 70 6.41 6.31 -11.21
N THR A 71 6.36 5.20 -11.94
CA THR A 71 5.11 4.45 -12.12
C THR A 71 4.60 3.88 -10.79
N GLY A 72 5.46 3.79 -9.76
CA GLY A 72 5.02 3.48 -8.40
C GLY A 72 3.97 4.46 -7.88
N GLY A 73 4.05 5.75 -8.25
CA GLY A 73 3.05 6.75 -7.88
C GLY A 73 1.67 6.48 -8.52
N LEU A 74 1.65 5.97 -9.76
CA LEU A 74 0.40 5.57 -10.43
C LEU A 74 -0.25 4.36 -9.73
N LEU A 75 0.56 3.40 -9.27
CA LEU A 75 0.07 2.25 -8.51
C LEU A 75 -0.55 2.67 -7.18
N GLY A 76 0.05 3.66 -6.49
CA GLY A 76 -0.50 4.23 -5.26
C GLY A 76 -1.83 4.93 -5.49
N ALA A 77 -1.93 5.78 -6.52
CA ALA A 77 -3.19 6.45 -6.86
C ALA A 77 -4.29 5.44 -7.23
N GLY A 78 -3.97 4.44 -8.06
CA GLY A 78 -4.91 3.36 -8.41
C GLY A 78 -5.37 2.55 -7.19
N TYR A 79 -4.47 2.28 -6.26
CA TYR A 79 -4.80 1.65 -4.98
C TYR A 79 -5.84 2.45 -4.19
N VAL A 80 -5.66 3.77 -4.04
CA VAL A 80 -6.60 4.61 -3.29
C VAL A 80 -7.95 4.70 -3.99
N VAL A 81 -8.00 4.77 -5.32
CA VAL A 81 -9.26 4.70 -6.08
C VAL A 81 -10.01 3.38 -5.78
N ILE A 82 -9.32 2.24 -5.88
CA ILE A 82 -9.91 0.94 -5.57
C ILE A 82 -10.40 0.90 -4.12
N LEU A 83 -9.60 1.43 -3.19
CA LEU A 83 -9.94 1.51 -1.78
C LEU A 83 -11.23 2.34 -1.56
N THR A 84 -11.34 3.48 -2.24
CA THR A 84 -12.50 4.38 -2.20
C THR A 84 -13.78 3.69 -2.62
N MET A 85 -13.73 2.96 -3.72
CA MET A 85 -14.91 2.34 -4.32
C MET A 85 -15.28 1.04 -3.60
N ALA A 86 -14.28 0.24 -3.20
CA ALA A 86 -14.50 -1.08 -2.61
C ALA A 86 -14.88 -1.01 -1.13
N THR A 87 -14.25 -0.14 -0.34
CA THR A 87 -14.44 -0.11 1.13
C THR A 87 -15.90 0.06 1.55
N PRO A 88 -16.70 0.97 0.94
CA PRO A 88 -18.12 1.10 1.28
C PRO A 88 -18.97 -0.12 0.91
N MET A 89 -18.55 -0.90 -0.10
CA MET A 89 -19.31 -2.04 -0.61
C MET A 89 -19.08 -3.32 0.20
N ILE A 90 -17.84 -3.59 0.60
CA ILE A 90 -17.45 -4.86 1.25
C ILE A 90 -16.94 -4.68 2.69
N GLY A 91 -16.88 -3.43 3.17
CA GLY A 91 -16.40 -3.09 4.51
C GLY A 91 -14.88 -3.03 4.64
N ILE A 92 -14.41 -2.37 5.71
CA ILE A 92 -12.98 -2.10 5.95
C ILE A 92 -12.19 -3.40 6.16
N ALA A 93 -12.71 -4.33 6.95
CA ALA A 93 -12.01 -5.57 7.29
C ALA A 93 -11.73 -6.43 6.05
N MET A 94 -12.76 -6.66 5.21
CA MET A 94 -12.61 -7.44 3.98
C MET A 94 -11.64 -6.77 3.00
N THR A 95 -11.74 -5.44 2.89
CA THR A 95 -10.87 -4.64 2.03
C THR A 95 -9.39 -4.76 2.45
N MET A 96 -9.08 -4.58 3.73
CA MET A 96 -7.71 -4.65 4.24
C MET A 96 -7.10 -6.04 4.11
N ILE A 97 -7.86 -7.10 4.40
CA ILE A 97 -7.37 -8.48 4.25
C ILE A 97 -7.12 -8.80 2.77
N GLY A 98 -8.01 -8.36 1.87
CA GLY A 98 -7.84 -8.52 0.43
C GLY A 98 -6.60 -7.80 -0.10
N ILE A 99 -6.35 -6.57 0.37
CA ILE A 99 -5.14 -5.81 0.05
C ILE A 99 -3.90 -6.56 0.54
N LEU A 100 -3.90 -7.03 1.79
CA LEU A 100 -2.77 -7.77 2.36
C LEU A 100 -2.48 -9.06 1.56
N ALA A 101 -3.53 -9.79 1.15
CA ALA A 101 -3.40 -10.96 0.31
C ALA A 101 -2.69 -10.64 -1.01
N GLY A 102 -3.13 -9.58 -1.71
CA GLY A 102 -2.52 -9.11 -2.95
C GLY A 102 -1.07 -8.66 -2.76
N GLN A 103 -0.78 -7.92 -1.69
CA GLN A 103 0.58 -7.46 -1.35
C GLN A 103 1.55 -8.63 -1.12
N VAL A 104 1.14 -9.64 -0.34
CA VAL A 104 1.96 -10.82 -0.06
C VAL A 104 2.14 -11.68 -1.30
N ALA A 105 1.07 -11.92 -2.07
CA ALA A 105 1.15 -12.68 -3.31
C ALA A 105 2.11 -12.02 -4.31
N LYS A 106 1.99 -10.70 -4.52
CA LYS A 106 2.87 -9.98 -5.44
C LYS A 106 4.31 -9.90 -4.92
N SER A 107 4.51 -9.73 -3.61
CA SER A 107 5.85 -9.77 -2.99
C SER A 107 6.55 -11.10 -3.27
N LEU A 108 5.85 -12.23 -3.18
CA LEU A 108 6.42 -13.53 -3.51
C LEU A 108 6.83 -13.64 -4.98
N ALA A 109 6.01 -13.13 -5.89
CA ALA A 109 6.35 -13.10 -7.31
C ALA A 109 7.57 -12.20 -7.59
N ILE A 110 7.64 -11.02 -6.97
CA ILE A 110 8.79 -10.10 -7.10
C ILE A 110 10.07 -10.78 -6.65
N ASP A 111 10.06 -11.41 -5.48
CA ASP A 111 11.22 -12.08 -4.90
C ASP A 111 11.64 -13.32 -5.71
N HIS A 112 10.67 -14.08 -6.21
CA HIS A 112 10.93 -15.29 -7.00
C HIS A 112 11.60 -14.97 -8.33
N TYR A 113 11.07 -13.97 -9.05
CA TYR A 113 11.59 -13.59 -10.36
C TYR A 113 12.79 -12.62 -10.27
N GLY A 114 13.03 -12.01 -9.11
CA GLY A 114 14.07 -10.99 -8.92
C GLY A 114 13.73 -9.68 -9.62
N LEU A 115 12.45 -9.32 -9.63
CA LEU A 115 11.98 -8.10 -10.30
C LEU A 115 12.54 -6.85 -9.59
N PHE A 116 12.69 -5.75 -10.33
CA PHE A 116 13.14 -4.46 -9.82
C PHE A 116 14.53 -4.46 -9.16
N GLY A 117 15.39 -5.41 -9.54
CA GLY A 117 16.72 -5.55 -8.94
C GLY A 117 16.71 -6.19 -7.54
N SER A 118 15.57 -6.75 -7.11
CA SER A 118 15.49 -7.52 -5.86
C SER A 118 16.35 -8.79 -5.94
N PRO A 119 17.09 -9.16 -4.88
CA PRO A 119 17.80 -10.43 -4.82
C PRO A 119 16.83 -11.59 -5.06
N ARG A 120 17.10 -12.43 -6.09
CA ARG A 120 16.30 -13.63 -6.34
C ARG A 120 16.29 -14.52 -5.11
N ARG A 121 15.11 -14.76 -4.56
CA ARG A 121 14.88 -15.67 -3.43
C ARG A 121 13.92 -16.75 -3.88
N LYS A 122 14.30 -18.01 -3.67
CA LYS A 122 13.36 -19.12 -3.87
C LYS A 122 12.17 -18.94 -2.93
N ILE A 123 10.98 -19.32 -3.39
CA ILE A 123 9.79 -19.28 -2.57
C ILE A 123 9.98 -20.31 -1.45
N ASP A 124 10.00 -19.82 -0.22
CA ASP A 124 10.04 -20.66 0.98
C ASP A 124 8.62 -21.21 1.23
N PRO A 125 8.47 -22.53 1.50
CA PRO A 125 7.20 -23.13 1.91
C PRO A 125 6.47 -22.37 3.03
N ARG A 126 7.21 -21.73 3.94
CA ARG A 126 6.64 -20.91 5.03
C ARG A 126 5.92 -19.67 4.51
N ARG A 127 6.43 -19.03 3.46
CA ARG A 127 5.79 -17.84 2.87
C ARG A 127 4.57 -18.22 2.02
N ALA A 128 4.62 -19.38 1.36
CA ALA A 128 3.46 -19.95 0.70
C ALA A 128 2.35 -20.29 1.72
N MET A 129 2.72 -20.89 2.85
CA MET A 129 1.80 -21.15 3.98
C MET A 129 1.17 -19.86 4.52
N ALA A 130 1.98 -18.82 4.72
CA ALA A 130 1.48 -17.52 5.17
C ALA A 130 0.44 -16.93 4.21
N LEU A 131 0.68 -17.01 2.89
CA LEU A 131 -0.31 -16.58 1.89
C LEU A 131 -1.59 -17.41 1.97
N MET A 132 -1.49 -18.73 2.11
CA MET A 132 -2.67 -19.60 2.26
C MET A 132 -3.49 -19.24 3.50
N LEU A 133 -2.85 -18.93 4.63
CA LEU A 133 -3.53 -18.50 5.85
C LEU A 133 -4.24 -17.14 5.68
N ILE A 134 -3.63 -16.20 4.96
CA ILE A 134 -4.27 -14.91 4.65
C ILE A 134 -5.49 -15.11 3.75
N MET A 135 -5.39 -16.00 2.75
CA MET A 135 -6.53 -16.34 1.89
C MET A 135 -7.65 -17.04 2.67
N ALA A 136 -7.31 -17.93 3.61
CA ALA A 136 -8.28 -18.55 4.50
C ALA A 136 -8.97 -17.50 5.39
N ALA A 137 -8.21 -16.56 5.96
CA ALA A 137 -8.78 -15.45 6.72
C ALA A 137 -9.74 -14.59 5.86
N LEU A 138 -9.37 -14.30 4.61
CA LEU A 138 -10.23 -13.58 3.67
C LEU A 138 -11.54 -14.33 3.41
N LEU A 139 -11.47 -15.63 3.17
CA LEU A 139 -12.65 -16.47 2.94
C LEU A 139 -13.55 -16.53 4.17
N LEU A 140 -12.98 -16.67 5.36
CA LEU A 140 -13.76 -16.68 6.61
C LEU A 140 -14.51 -15.37 6.83
N VAL A 141 -13.87 -14.23 6.55
CA VAL A 141 -14.51 -12.91 6.65
C VAL A 141 -15.53 -12.67 5.52
N ALA A 142 -15.32 -13.26 4.34
CA ALA A 142 -16.26 -13.17 3.23
C ALA A 142 -17.53 -14.03 3.42
N LEU A 143 -17.45 -15.10 4.20
CA LEU A 143 -18.53 -16.06 4.43
C LEU A 143 -19.31 -15.79 5.73
N GLY A 144 -18.78 -14.96 6.64
CA GLY A 144 -19.42 -14.58 7.91
C GLY A 144 -20.08 -13.22 7.83
#